data_AF-L0IXV4-F1
#
_entry.id   AF-L0IXV4-F1
#
_cell.length_a   1.000
_cell.length_b   1.000
_cell.length_c   1.000
_cell.angle_alpha   90.00
_cell.angle_beta   90.00
_cell.angle_gamma   90.00
#
_symmetry.space_group_name_H-M   'P 1'
#
loop_
_entity.id
_entity.type
_entity.pdbx_description
1 polymer ?
#
loop_
_entity_poly.entity_id
_entity_poly.type
_entity_poly.pdbx_seq_one_letter_code
_entity_poly.pdbx_strand_id
1 'polypeptide(L)'
;MWIKASVAAAVVSVAATIVPAVASADASDDYPIPNRILKTTCTVDQYMAAVRDVEPVYYERYMTDYKNRPVDVQDAARDRIYWFFSLDYAARRQYSEDTATNVYYEQMATHWGNWAKLFFNNKGVAAHGTDICMNYPPTDPTVWNW
;
A
#
# COMPACT_ATOMS: atom_id res chain seq x y z
N MET A 1 58.94 -40.27 24.25
CA MET A 1 59.22 -38.83 24.40
C MET A 1 58.61 -38.14 23.18
N TRP A 2 57.29 -37.92 23.19
CA TRP A 2 56.61 -36.63 23.38
C TRP A 2 57.03 -35.52 22.40
N ILE A 3 56.01 -34.74 21.98
CA ILE A 3 55.97 -33.50 21.17
C ILE A 3 56.16 -33.75 19.64
N LYS A 4 55.26 -33.39 18.69
CA LYS A 4 54.22 -32.34 18.59
C LYS A 4 53.18 -32.77 17.51
N ALA A 5 51.90 -32.96 17.83
CA ALA A 5 50.80 -31.99 17.69
C ALA A 5 50.73 -31.27 16.32
N SER A 6 49.79 -31.66 15.45
CA SER A 6 49.18 -30.92 14.30
C SER A 6 48.42 -31.95 13.43
N VAL A 7 47.12 -31.96 13.15
CA VAL A 7 46.00 -31.04 13.36
C VAL A 7 44.76 -31.93 13.56
N ALA A 8 44.01 -31.66 14.61
CA ALA A 8 42.72 -32.27 14.88
C ALA A 8 41.63 -31.69 13.97
N ALA A 9 40.70 -32.55 13.57
CA ALA A 9 39.30 -32.23 13.31
C ALA A 9 39.01 -31.08 12.32
N ALA A 10 38.99 -31.38 11.02
CA ALA A 10 38.18 -30.63 10.06
C ALA A 10 36.73 -31.15 10.12
N VAL A 11 36.02 -30.81 11.20
CA VAL A 11 34.59 -31.09 11.37
C VAL A 11 33.82 -29.89 10.81
N VAL A 12 33.06 -30.17 9.74
CA VAL A 12 31.72 -29.64 9.41
C VAL A 12 31.48 -28.18 9.80
N SER A 13 31.38 -27.27 8.81
CA SER A 13 30.27 -26.29 8.72
C SER A 13 30.50 -25.21 7.64
N VAL A 14 30.27 -25.52 6.36
CA VAL A 14 29.77 -24.52 5.39
C VAL A 14 28.91 -25.24 4.35
N ALA A 15 27.63 -25.45 4.67
CA ALA A 15 26.63 -25.85 3.67
C ALA A 15 25.32 -25.08 3.90
N ALA A 16 25.41 -23.79 4.26
CA ALA A 16 24.26 -22.89 4.44
C ALA A 16 24.17 -21.79 3.36
N THR A 17 24.96 -21.90 2.30
CA THR A 17 24.81 -21.14 1.05
C THR A 17 24.52 -22.24 0.03
N ILE A 18 23.47 -22.31 -0.77
CA ILE A 18 23.01 -21.34 -1.77
C ILE A 18 21.63 -21.85 -2.26
N VAL A 19 20.60 -21.87 -1.40
CA VAL A 19 19.24 -21.98 -1.95
C VAL A 19 18.81 -20.54 -2.23
N PRO A 20 18.74 -20.07 -3.48
CA PRO A 20 18.05 -18.81 -3.73
C PRO A 20 16.64 -19.02 -3.21
N ALA A 21 16.28 -18.32 -2.13
CA ALA A 21 14.88 -18.17 -1.78
C ALA A 21 14.23 -17.61 -3.05
N VAL A 22 13.31 -18.37 -3.64
CA VAL A 22 12.47 -17.84 -4.69
C VAL A 22 11.76 -16.65 -4.08
N ALA A 23 12.21 -15.44 -4.41
CA ALA A 23 11.48 -14.24 -4.09
C ALA A 23 10.20 -14.30 -4.95
N SER A 24 9.16 -14.90 -4.39
CA SER A 24 7.80 -14.82 -4.93
C SER A 24 7.26 -13.44 -4.58
N ALA A 25 7.88 -12.41 -5.16
CA ALA A 25 7.24 -11.12 -5.32
C ALA A 25 6.36 -11.26 -6.56
N ASP A 26 5.28 -12.02 -6.43
CA ASP A 26 4.28 -12.14 -7.48
C ASP A 26 3.66 -10.76 -7.65
N ALA A 27 4.08 -10.04 -8.69
CA ALA A 27 3.62 -8.68 -8.93
C ALA A 27 2.10 -8.61 -9.19
N SER A 28 1.46 -9.76 -9.44
CA SER A 28 0.00 -9.88 -9.56
C SER A 28 -0.73 -9.53 -8.27
N ASP A 29 -0.13 -9.76 -7.10
CA ASP A 29 -0.77 -9.49 -5.80
C ASP A 29 -0.98 -8.00 -5.52
N ASP A 30 -0.19 -7.14 -6.17
CA ASP A 30 -0.26 -5.68 -6.00
C ASP A 30 -0.86 -4.96 -7.21
N TYR A 31 -1.41 -5.71 -8.18
CA TYR A 31 -1.99 -5.14 -9.38
C TYR A 31 -3.52 -5.26 -9.38
N PRO A 32 -4.26 -4.22 -9.81
CA PRO A 32 -3.84 -2.82 -9.97
C PRO A 32 -3.70 -2.05 -8.64
N ILE A 33 -4.26 -2.57 -7.54
CA ILE A 33 -4.22 -1.93 -6.21
C ILE A 33 -3.19 -2.68 -5.32
N PRO A 34 -2.30 -1.99 -4.59
CA PRO A 34 -1.30 -2.62 -3.74
C PRO A 34 -1.93 -3.57 -2.71
N ASN A 35 -1.34 -4.77 -2.52
CA ASN A 35 -1.86 -5.79 -1.61
C ASN A 35 -2.00 -5.27 -0.17
N ARG A 36 -1.10 -4.36 0.21
CA ARG A 36 -1.13 -3.72 1.53
C ARG A 36 -2.39 -2.89 1.75
N ILE A 37 -2.91 -2.23 0.73
CA ILE A 37 -4.20 -1.54 0.80
C ILE A 37 -5.35 -2.55 0.81
N LEU A 38 -5.27 -3.62 0.01
CA LEU A 38 -6.31 -4.66 0.00
C LEU A 38 -6.49 -5.28 1.40
N LYS A 39 -5.39 -5.55 2.10
CA LYS A 39 -5.38 -6.22 3.43
C LYS A 39 -5.44 -5.27 4.61
N THR A 40 -5.34 -3.96 4.40
CA THR A 40 -5.19 -3.02 5.51
C THR A 40 -6.42 -3.01 6.43
N THR A 41 -6.15 -2.89 7.74
CA THR A 41 -7.15 -2.56 8.75
C THR A 41 -7.17 -1.08 9.11
N CYS A 42 -6.29 -0.26 8.52
CA CYS A 42 -6.35 1.19 8.67
C CYS A 42 -7.69 1.72 8.18
N THR A 43 -8.23 2.72 8.85
CA THR A 43 -9.25 3.60 8.26
C THR A 43 -8.61 4.51 7.19
N VAL A 44 -9.45 5.15 6.37
CA VAL A 44 -8.99 6.17 5.41
C VAL A 44 -8.21 7.27 6.13
N ASP A 45 -8.76 7.76 7.25
CA ASP A 45 -8.19 8.88 8.00
C ASP A 45 -6.83 8.53 8.58
N GLN A 46 -6.72 7.34 9.17
CA GLN A 46 -5.44 6.81 9.64
C GLN A 46 -4.40 6.69 8.54
N TYR A 47 -4.80 6.15 7.39
CA TYR A 47 -3.89 5.98 6.26
C TYR A 47 -3.44 7.34 5.72
N MET A 48 -4.36 8.28 5.51
CA MET A 48 -4.03 9.61 5.00
C MET A 48 -3.17 10.41 5.98
N ALA A 49 -3.46 10.34 7.28
CA ALA A 49 -2.65 10.99 8.31
C ALA A 49 -1.23 10.40 8.36
N ALA A 50 -1.09 9.08 8.25
CA ALA A 50 0.22 8.44 8.12
C ALA A 50 0.96 8.91 6.88
N VAL A 51 0.32 8.84 5.70
CA VAL A 51 0.93 9.23 4.43
C VAL A 51 1.32 10.71 4.41
N ARG A 52 0.55 11.58 5.06
CA ARG A 52 0.92 13.00 5.26
C ARG A 52 2.27 13.14 5.96
N ASP A 53 2.57 12.28 6.92
CA ASP A 53 3.78 12.38 7.73
C ASP A 53 4.99 11.64 7.13
N VAL A 54 4.78 10.44 6.56
CA VAL A 54 5.90 9.63 6.00
C VAL A 54 6.17 9.87 4.52
N GLU A 55 5.16 10.33 3.78
CA GLU A 55 5.22 10.52 2.33
C GLU A 55 4.60 11.88 1.92
N PRO A 56 5.02 13.00 2.56
CA PRO A 56 4.35 14.29 2.46
C PRO A 56 4.22 14.76 1.01
N VAL A 57 5.24 14.57 0.18
CA VAL A 57 5.20 14.99 -1.24
C VAL A 57 4.05 14.31 -2.01
N TYR A 58 3.75 13.04 -1.73
CA TYR A 58 2.64 12.34 -2.37
C TYR A 58 1.29 12.78 -1.84
N TYR A 59 1.19 12.99 -0.53
CA TYR A 59 0.01 13.55 0.11
C TYR A 59 -0.32 14.94 -0.45
N GLU A 60 0.63 15.88 -0.40
CA GLU A 60 0.43 17.26 -0.86
C GLU A 60 0.05 17.32 -2.34
N ARG A 61 0.70 16.52 -3.18
CA ARG A 61 0.37 16.45 -4.61
C ARG A 61 -1.05 15.93 -4.84
N TYR A 62 -1.46 14.90 -4.09
CA TYR A 62 -2.81 14.38 -4.18
C TYR A 62 -3.82 15.42 -3.72
N MET A 63 -3.58 16.07 -2.58
CA MET A 63 -4.47 17.07 -2.02
C MET A 63 -4.55 18.35 -2.86
N THR A 64 -3.45 18.75 -3.50
CA THR A 64 -3.45 19.83 -4.50
C THR A 64 -4.36 19.48 -5.67
N ASP A 65 -4.25 18.27 -6.21
CA ASP A 65 -5.08 17.82 -7.33
C ASP A 65 -6.56 17.70 -6.89
N TYR A 66 -6.82 17.16 -5.70
CA TYR A 66 -8.13 17.06 -5.07
C TYR A 66 -8.81 18.42 -4.95
N LYS A 67 -8.14 19.41 -4.35
CA LYS A 67 -8.70 20.75 -4.13
C LYS A 67 -8.95 21.54 -5.42
N ASN A 68 -8.29 21.16 -6.51
CA ASN A 68 -8.53 21.74 -7.83
C ASN A 68 -9.74 21.12 -8.55
N ARG A 69 -10.44 20.14 -7.95
CA ARG A 69 -11.66 19.56 -8.52
C ARG A 69 -12.92 20.31 -8.09
N PRO A 70 -13.99 20.26 -8.90
CA PRO A 70 -15.33 20.67 -8.47
C PRO A 70 -15.73 19.97 -7.15
N VAL A 71 -16.52 20.65 -6.30
CA VAL A 71 -16.89 20.16 -4.97
C VAL A 71 -17.62 18.81 -5.03
N ASP A 72 -18.50 18.63 -6.02
CA ASP A 72 -19.20 17.36 -6.26
C ASP A 72 -18.24 16.21 -6.60
N VAL A 73 -17.17 16.48 -7.35
CA VAL A 73 -16.13 15.48 -7.66
C VAL A 73 -15.26 15.18 -6.44
N GLN A 74 -14.97 16.19 -5.62
CA GLN A 74 -14.26 16.03 -4.34
C GLN A 74 -15.05 15.13 -3.38
N ASP A 75 -16.35 15.38 -3.26
CA ASP A 75 -17.24 14.60 -2.39
C ASP A 75 -17.38 13.16 -2.91
N ALA A 76 -17.64 12.99 -4.21
CA ALA A 76 -17.76 11.66 -4.81
C ALA A 76 -16.46 10.83 -4.68
N ALA A 77 -15.29 11.44 -4.85
CA ALA A 77 -14.02 10.74 -4.66
C ALA A 77 -13.81 10.30 -3.20
N ARG A 78 -14.10 11.19 -2.25
CA ARG A 78 -14.01 10.89 -0.82
C ARG A 78 -14.95 9.74 -0.44
N ASP A 79 -16.22 9.82 -0.83
CA ASP A 79 -17.22 8.79 -0.56
C ASP A 79 -16.84 7.45 -1.20
N ARG A 80 -16.29 7.47 -2.43
CA ARG A 80 -15.80 6.27 -3.11
C ARG A 80 -14.63 5.61 -2.37
N ILE A 81 -13.69 6.41 -1.85
CA ILE A 81 -12.56 5.91 -1.04
C ILE A 81 -13.06 5.33 0.28
N TYR A 82 -13.94 6.02 1.02
CA TYR A 82 -14.52 5.47 2.26
C TYR A 82 -15.30 4.18 2.00
N TRP A 83 -16.10 4.12 0.93
CA TRP A 83 -16.78 2.90 0.52
C TRP A 83 -15.78 1.76 0.28
N PHE A 84 -14.72 2.00 -0.49
CA PHE A 84 -13.71 0.98 -0.76
C PHE A 84 -13.04 0.47 0.54
N PHE A 85 -12.73 1.37 1.48
CA PHE A 85 -12.17 1.00 2.78
C PHE A 85 -13.19 0.28 3.70
N SER A 86 -14.50 0.40 3.44
CA SER A 86 -15.52 -0.36 4.18
C SER A 86 -15.64 -1.83 3.73
N LEU A 87 -15.11 -2.17 2.56
CA LEU A 87 -15.14 -3.53 2.01
C LEU A 87 -14.18 -4.47 2.76
N ASP A 88 -14.52 -5.76 2.79
CA ASP A 88 -13.60 -6.80 3.22
C ASP A 88 -12.52 -7.09 2.15
N TYR A 89 -11.54 -7.93 2.50
CA TYR A 89 -10.46 -8.28 1.58
C TYR A 89 -10.96 -8.90 0.27
N ALA A 90 -11.96 -9.79 0.33
CA ALA A 90 -12.46 -10.48 -0.85
C ALA A 90 -13.12 -9.49 -1.83
N ALA A 91 -13.95 -8.58 -1.32
CA ALA A 91 -14.58 -7.53 -2.12
C ALA A 91 -13.57 -6.51 -2.65
N ARG A 92 -12.57 -6.09 -1.86
CA ARG A 92 -11.48 -5.23 -2.36
C ARG A 92 -10.68 -5.91 -3.46
N ARG A 93 -10.39 -7.22 -3.32
CA ARG A 93 -9.67 -8.00 -4.32
C ARG A 93 -10.46 -8.13 -5.62
N GLN A 94 -11.77 -8.38 -5.53
CA GLN A 94 -12.66 -8.42 -6.69
C GLN A 94 -12.75 -7.05 -7.37
N TYR A 95 -12.92 -5.97 -6.60
CA TYR A 95 -12.91 -4.62 -7.12
C TYR A 95 -11.62 -4.28 -7.88
N SER A 96 -10.47 -4.73 -7.35
CA SER A 96 -9.17 -4.59 -8.02
C SER A 96 -9.14 -5.31 -9.37
N GLU A 97 -9.66 -6.55 -9.44
CA GLU A 97 -9.78 -7.29 -10.71
C GLU A 97 -10.73 -6.62 -11.71
N ASP A 98 -11.92 -6.21 -11.26
CA ASP A 98 -12.91 -5.57 -12.12
C ASP A 98 -12.36 -4.26 -12.71
N THR A 99 -11.61 -3.50 -11.90
CA THR A 99 -10.95 -2.25 -12.33
C THR A 99 -9.85 -2.51 -13.37
N ALA A 100 -9.12 -3.62 -13.26
CA ALA A 100 -8.08 -3.97 -14.24
C ALA A 100 -8.63 -4.53 -15.55
N THR A 101 -9.74 -5.26 -15.49
CA THR A 101 -10.26 -6.03 -16.63
C THR A 101 -11.38 -5.31 -17.38
N ASN A 102 -12.05 -4.35 -16.74
CA ASN A 102 -13.11 -3.56 -17.35
C ASN A 102 -12.80 -2.06 -17.22
N VAL A 103 -12.40 -1.46 -18.34
CA VAL A 103 -12.06 -0.02 -18.44
C VAL A 103 -13.21 0.91 -18.03
N TYR A 104 -14.45 0.44 -18.08
CA TYR A 104 -15.64 1.21 -17.68
C TYR A 104 -16.17 0.80 -16.31
N TYR A 105 -15.43 0.03 -15.50
CA TYR A 105 -15.93 -0.35 -14.18
C TYR A 105 -15.88 0.83 -13.19
N GLU A 106 -14.70 1.46 -13.06
CA GLU A 106 -14.51 2.54 -12.09
C GLU A 106 -14.92 3.90 -12.69
N GLN A 107 -16.13 4.35 -12.34
CA GLN A 107 -16.70 5.58 -12.89
C GLN A 107 -15.96 6.85 -12.44
N MET A 108 -15.40 6.91 -11.23
CA MET A 108 -14.64 8.08 -10.78
C MET A 108 -13.42 8.35 -11.66
N ALA A 109 -12.85 7.32 -12.29
CA ALA A 109 -11.73 7.48 -13.21
C ALA A 109 -12.12 8.30 -14.46
N THR A 110 -13.40 8.36 -14.83
CA THR A 110 -13.90 9.19 -15.94
C THR A 110 -14.05 10.67 -15.57
N HIS A 111 -14.26 10.97 -14.28
CA HIS A 111 -14.37 12.33 -13.77
C HIS A 111 -13.03 12.90 -13.31
N TRP A 112 -12.16 12.05 -12.76
CA TRP A 112 -10.86 12.42 -12.24
C TRP A 112 -9.89 11.22 -12.27
N GLY A 113 -9.00 11.17 -13.26
CA GLY A 113 -8.08 10.03 -13.44
C GLY A 113 -7.10 9.77 -12.29
N ASN A 114 -6.86 10.73 -11.39
CA ASN A 114 -5.99 10.54 -10.22
C ASN A 114 -6.79 10.37 -8.90
N TRP A 115 -8.10 10.11 -8.96
CA TRP A 115 -8.99 10.18 -7.78
C TRP A 115 -8.56 9.32 -6.60
N ALA A 116 -7.91 8.19 -6.85
CA ALA A 116 -7.41 7.28 -5.82
C ALA A 116 -5.87 7.18 -5.79
N LYS A 117 -5.14 8.10 -6.42
CA LYS A 117 -3.70 7.94 -6.66
C LYS A 117 -2.85 7.78 -5.40
N LEU A 118 -3.26 8.42 -4.30
CA LEU A 118 -2.63 8.28 -2.99
C LEU A 118 -2.74 6.86 -2.41
N PHE A 119 -3.78 6.12 -2.84
CA PHE A 119 -4.14 4.81 -2.32
C PHE A 119 -3.72 3.70 -3.29
N PHE A 120 -4.05 3.81 -4.58
CA PHE A 120 -4.05 2.67 -5.50
C PHE A 120 -2.82 2.56 -6.40
N ASN A 121 -1.94 3.56 -6.47
CA ASN A 121 -0.93 3.61 -7.53
C ASN A 121 0.51 3.44 -7.06
N ASN A 122 0.83 3.75 -5.79
CA ASN A 122 2.20 3.72 -5.30
C ASN A 122 2.35 2.70 -4.16
N LYS A 123 3.02 1.58 -4.45
CA LYS A 123 3.28 0.50 -3.49
C LYS A 123 4.12 0.95 -2.30
N GLY A 124 5.08 1.86 -2.52
CA GLY A 124 5.93 2.41 -1.45
C GLY A 124 5.14 3.27 -0.48
N VAL A 125 4.29 4.16 -1.03
CA VAL A 125 3.37 4.98 -0.21
C VAL A 125 2.39 4.11 0.55
N ALA A 126 1.80 3.11 -0.10
CA ALA A 126 0.94 2.14 0.55
C ALA A 126 1.65 1.40 1.69
N ALA A 127 2.90 0.97 1.49
CA ALA A 127 3.69 0.30 2.51
C ALA A 127 3.97 1.23 3.71
N HIS A 128 4.64 2.36 3.49
CA HIS A 128 5.00 3.27 4.57
C HIS A 128 3.77 3.81 5.32
N GLY A 129 2.69 4.12 4.60
CA GLY A 129 1.43 4.56 5.21
C GLY A 129 0.79 3.47 6.08
N THR A 130 0.69 2.24 5.57
CA THR A 130 0.08 1.12 6.34
C THR A 130 0.96 0.63 7.49
N ASP A 131 2.28 0.84 7.45
CA ASP A 131 3.19 0.43 8.53
C ASP A 131 2.96 1.21 9.83
N ILE A 132 2.45 2.46 9.76
CA ILE A 132 2.30 3.33 10.94
C ILE A 132 0.88 3.86 11.18
N CYS A 133 -0.08 3.56 10.30
CA CYS A 133 -1.44 4.14 10.35
C CYS A 133 -2.17 3.95 11.68
N MET A 134 -1.88 2.85 12.40
CA MET A 134 -2.54 2.54 13.68
C MET A 134 -2.15 3.51 14.81
N ASN A 135 -1.12 4.33 14.60
CA ASN A 135 -0.70 5.39 15.52
C ASN A 135 -1.57 6.66 15.40
N TYR A 136 -2.45 6.74 14.40
CA TYR A 136 -3.30 7.89 14.13
C TYR A 136 -4.74 7.64 14.59
N PRO A 137 -5.51 8.72 14.87
CA PRO A 137 -6.93 8.59 15.22
C PRO A 137 -7.72 7.88 14.10
N PRO A 138 -8.62 6.93 14.44
CA PRO A 138 -9.45 6.21 13.46
C PRO A 138 -10.48 7.11 12.75
N THR A 139 -10.71 8.32 13.25
CA THR A 139 -11.59 9.31 12.63
C THR A 139 -10.97 10.68 12.83
N ASP A 140 -10.52 11.26 11.72
CA ASP A 140 -9.96 12.59 11.60
C ASP A 140 -10.31 13.12 10.19
N PRO A 141 -11.47 13.75 10.00
CA PRO A 141 -11.87 14.27 8.70
C PRO A 141 -10.98 15.44 8.24
N THR A 142 -10.10 15.98 9.10
CA THR A 142 -9.20 17.07 8.73
C THR A 142 -8.10 16.66 7.76
N VAL A 143 -7.89 15.35 7.55
CA VAL A 143 -6.99 14.83 6.50
C VAL A 143 -7.39 15.23 5.08
N TRP A 144 -8.62 15.71 4.86
CA TRP A 144 -9.05 16.27 3.58
C TRP A 144 -8.83 17.79 3.46
N ASN A 145 -8.41 18.43 4.56
CA ASN A 145 -8.20 19.87 4.65
C ASN A 145 -6.68 20.20 4.58
N TRP A 146 -6.10 20.14 3.38
CA TRP A 146 -4.69 20.54 3.12
C TRP A 146 -4.57 21.97 2.59
#